data_AF-A0A235F648-F1
#
_entry.id   AF-A0A235F648-F1
#
_cell.length_a   1.000
_cell.length_b   1.000
_cell.length_c   1.000
_cell.angle_alpha   90.00
_cell.angle_beta   90.00
_cell.angle_gamma   90.00
#
_symmetry.space_group_name_H-M   'P 1'
#
loop_
_entity.id
_entity.type
_entity.pdbx_description
1 polymer ?
#
loop_
_entity_poly.entity_id
_entity_poly.type
_entity_poly.pdbx_seq_one_letter_code
_entity_poly.pdbx_strand_id
1 'polypeptide(L)'
;MNSLWRGSKMKKAMFLGKLDSLLQQVPENDRREMLYDFEEHFSNGMAEGKIEEELVAELGSPEMIAKDLLSEYRPTVKPAEYHSKGAGKLNSTIVLAGLFFFNLVFVLGPALGIAGVFVGLWVAAFALLITPLAVIGSLVVNGLDGILLVFFVSLITCSLGILLSVGMLNAGRAAKRAMTRYIRFNSNIVYGKGERAA
;
A
#
# COMPACT_ATOMS: atom_id res chain seq x y z
N MET A 1 49.80 -17.10 1.45
CA MET A 1 50.45 -15.87 1.97
C MET A 1 49.38 -15.03 2.65
N ASN A 2 49.44 -14.92 3.98
CA ASN A 2 49.02 -13.75 4.79
C ASN A 2 49.22 -14.10 6.26
N SER A 3 50.50 -14.13 6.65
CA SER A 3 50.99 -14.31 8.01
C SER A 3 51.21 -12.96 8.72
N LEU A 4 50.28 -12.01 8.59
CA LEU A 4 50.48 -10.62 9.03
C LEU A 4 49.78 -10.24 10.35
N TRP A 5 49.25 -11.20 11.11
CA TRP A 5 48.48 -10.89 12.34
C TRP A 5 49.14 -11.34 13.65
N ARG A 6 50.39 -11.84 13.61
CA ARG A 6 51.12 -12.24 14.83
C ARG A 6 51.59 -11.07 15.72
N GLY A 7 51.10 -9.84 15.50
CA GLY A 7 51.59 -8.68 16.26
C GLY A 7 50.75 -7.39 16.30
N SER A 8 49.50 -7.34 15.79
CA SER A 8 48.68 -6.12 15.88
C SER A 8 47.48 -6.34 16.81
N LYS A 9 47.42 -5.58 17.91
CA LYS A 9 46.27 -5.53 18.82
C LYS A 9 45.04 -5.03 18.07
N MET A 10 44.15 -5.94 17.67
CA MET A 10 42.87 -5.58 17.04
C MET A 10 41.91 -5.13 18.14
N LYS A 11 41.31 -3.95 17.93
CA LYS A 11 40.31 -3.34 18.82
C LYS A 11 38.89 -3.56 18.30
N LYS A 12 37.87 -3.36 19.15
CA LYS A 12 36.45 -3.56 18.80
C LYS A 12 36.09 -2.90 17.47
N ALA A 13 36.43 -1.62 17.30
CA ALA A 13 36.10 -0.84 16.11
C ALA A 13 36.70 -1.43 14.81
N MET A 14 37.93 -1.94 14.87
CA MET A 14 38.57 -2.57 13.72
C MET A 14 37.96 -3.93 13.40
N PHE A 15 37.60 -4.71 14.43
CA PHE A 15 36.94 -6.00 14.27
C PHE A 15 35.56 -5.84 13.60
N LEU A 16 34.70 -4.98 14.16
CA LEU A 16 33.35 -4.74 13.63
C LEU A 16 33.38 -4.12 12.23
N GLY A 17 34.28 -3.16 11.98
CA GLY A 17 34.42 -2.56 10.65
C GLY A 17 34.86 -3.57 9.59
N LYS A 18 35.72 -4.53 9.97
CA LYS A 18 36.13 -5.60 9.07
C LYS A 18 35.01 -6.62 8.84
N LEU A 19 34.28 -6.99 9.88
CA LEU A 19 33.13 -7.88 9.79
C LEU A 19 32.01 -7.28 8.91
N ASP A 20 31.71 -5.99 9.07
CA ASP A 20 30.76 -5.25 8.21
C ASP A 20 31.18 -5.28 6.74
N SER A 21 32.47 -5.06 6.46
CA SER A 21 33.00 -5.10 5.09
C SER A 21 32.88 -6.48 4.44
N LEU A 22 33.01 -7.56 5.22
CA LEU A 22 32.90 -8.94 4.74
C LEU A 22 31.43 -9.36 4.54
N LEU A 23 30.51 -8.73 5.26
CA LEU A 23 29.07 -9.00 5.20
C LEU A 23 28.32 -8.09 4.21
N GLN A 24 29.00 -7.32 3.36
CA GLN A 24 28.34 -6.41 2.41
C GLN A 24 27.32 -7.07 1.46
N GLN A 25 27.43 -8.38 1.23
CA GLN A 25 26.45 -9.16 0.46
C GLN A 25 25.12 -9.40 1.19
N VAL A 26 25.06 -9.15 2.50
CA VAL A 26 23.85 -9.23 3.32
C VAL A 26 23.15 -7.86 3.32
N PRO A 27 21.81 -7.79 3.15
CA PRO A 27 21.05 -6.55 3.26
C PRO A 27 21.35 -5.78 4.55
N GLU A 28 21.34 -4.45 4.47
CA GLU A 28 21.77 -3.57 5.58
C GLU A 28 21.04 -3.86 6.90
N ASN A 29 19.73 -4.16 6.85
CA ASN A 29 18.96 -4.44 8.06
C ASN A 29 19.44 -5.70 8.78
N ASP A 30 19.58 -6.81 8.04
CA ASP A 30 20.03 -8.09 8.61
C ASP A 30 21.50 -8.00 9.03
N ARG A 31 22.33 -7.28 8.25
CA ARG A 31 23.73 -7.03 8.58
C ARG A 31 23.88 -6.23 9.88
N ARG A 32 23.04 -5.22 10.11
CA ARG A 32 23.03 -4.46 11.37
C ARG A 32 22.62 -5.33 12.55
N GLU A 33 21.63 -6.20 12.38
CA GLU A 33 21.19 -7.15 13.41
C GLU A 33 22.35 -8.08 13.79
N MET A 34 23.04 -8.66 12.82
CA MET A 34 24.22 -9.50 13.06
C MET A 34 25.35 -8.75 13.78
N LEU A 35 25.64 -7.51 13.39
CA LEU A 35 26.71 -6.71 14.01
C LEU A 35 26.36 -6.28 15.44
N TYR A 36 25.07 -6.09 15.74
CA TYR A 36 24.60 -5.70 17.07
C TYR A 36 24.90 -6.76 18.12
N ASP A 37 24.73 -8.05 17.79
CA ASP A 37 25.03 -9.16 18.70
C ASP A 37 26.50 -9.15 19.17
N PHE A 38 27.43 -8.86 18.26
CA PHE A 38 28.85 -8.73 18.61
C PHE A 38 29.13 -7.46 19.41
N GLU A 39 28.47 -6.34 19.06
CA GLU A 39 28.60 -5.10 19.82
C GLU A 39 28.14 -5.26 21.28
N GLU A 40 27.05 -6.00 21.50
CA GLU A 40 26.56 -6.34 22.83
C GLU A 40 27.55 -7.25 23.58
N HIS A 41 28.11 -8.27 22.91
CA HIS A 41 29.14 -9.12 23.50
C HIS A 41 30.36 -8.33 23.98
N PHE A 42 30.86 -7.39 23.16
CA PHE A 42 31.94 -6.50 23.57
C PHE A 42 31.55 -5.60 24.75
N SER A 43 30.33 -5.05 24.74
CA SER A 43 29.85 -4.19 25.83
C SER A 43 29.78 -4.95 27.16
N ASN A 44 29.26 -6.18 27.13
CA ASN A 44 29.13 -7.02 28.32
C ASN A 44 30.48 -7.45 28.86
N GLY A 45 31.41 -7.88 27.99
CA GLY A 45 32.76 -8.25 28.40
C GLY A 45 33.55 -7.10 29.02
N MET A 46 33.38 -5.88 28.50
CA MET A 46 34.01 -4.68 29.06
C MET A 46 33.39 -4.31 30.43
N ALA A 47 32.09 -4.54 30.62
CA ALA A 47 31.43 -4.34 31.92
C ALA A 47 31.91 -5.33 32.98
N GLU A 48 32.31 -6.53 32.57
CA GLU A 48 32.95 -7.55 33.42
C GLU A 48 34.45 -7.29 33.69
N GLY A 49 35.00 -6.21 33.14
CA GLY A 49 36.38 -5.78 33.35
C GLY A 49 37.41 -6.43 32.42
N LYS A 50 36.98 -7.15 31.38
CA LYS A 50 37.87 -7.62 30.32
C LYS A 50 38.30 -6.46 29.41
N ILE A 51 39.47 -6.57 28.80
CA ILE A 51 39.95 -5.58 27.82
C ILE A 51 39.57 -5.99 26.39
N GLU A 52 39.40 -5.02 25.49
CA GLU A 52 38.97 -5.29 24.11
C GLU A 52 39.84 -6.32 23.38
N GLU A 53 41.15 -6.28 23.60
CA GLU A 53 42.09 -7.20 22.95
C GLU A 53 41.88 -8.66 23.38
N GLU A 54 41.48 -8.88 24.62
CA GLU A 54 41.16 -10.21 25.16
C GLU A 54 39.85 -10.72 24.56
N LEU A 55 38.84 -9.86 24.46
CA LEU A 55 37.55 -10.19 23.83
C LEU A 55 37.69 -10.50 22.33
N VAL A 56 38.53 -9.77 21.60
CA VAL A 56 38.81 -10.08 20.19
C VAL A 56 39.56 -11.42 20.06
N ALA A 57 40.48 -11.71 20.98
CA ALA A 57 41.19 -12.98 21.00
C ALA A 57 40.27 -14.18 21.30
N GLU A 58 39.27 -13.99 22.17
CA GLU A 58 38.23 -14.98 22.47
C GLU A 58 37.32 -15.25 21.25
N LEU A 59 36.94 -14.20 20.50
CA LEU A 59 36.08 -14.32 19.32
C LEU A 59 36.81 -14.93 18.11
N GLY A 60 38.10 -14.63 17.94
CA GLY A 60 38.91 -15.17 16.85
C GLY A 60 38.89 -14.33 15.56
N SER A 61 38.97 -14.99 14.40
CA SER A 61 39.12 -14.32 13.10
C SER A 61 37.78 -13.83 12.54
N PRO A 62 37.64 -12.52 12.23
CA PRO A 62 36.42 -11.98 11.62
C PRO A 62 36.14 -12.60 10.23
N GLU A 63 37.16 -13.08 9.52
CA GLU A 63 37.00 -13.80 8.25
C GLU A 63 36.32 -15.15 8.40
N MET A 64 36.67 -15.91 9.45
CA MET A 64 36.00 -17.17 9.74
C MET A 64 34.56 -16.94 10.17
N ILE A 65 34.35 -15.98 11.08
CA ILE A 65 33.01 -15.61 11.56
C ILE A 65 32.13 -15.16 10.40
N ALA A 66 32.63 -14.30 9.51
CA ALA A 66 31.88 -13.88 8.33
C ALA A 66 31.52 -15.07 7.43
N LYS A 67 32.46 -16.00 7.20
CA LYS A 67 32.20 -17.20 6.39
C LYS A 67 31.10 -18.07 7.01
N ASP A 68 31.13 -18.26 8.32
CA ASP A 68 30.15 -19.07 9.04
C ASP A 68 28.78 -18.40 9.01
N LEU A 69 28.71 -17.09 9.33
CA LEU A 69 27.49 -16.29 9.25
C LEU A 69 26.88 -16.30 7.84
N LEU A 70 27.69 -16.16 6.79
CA LEU A 70 27.22 -16.20 5.41
C LEU A 70 26.76 -17.60 4.98
N SER A 71 27.32 -18.66 5.55
CA SER A 71 26.91 -20.04 5.28
C SER A 71 25.58 -20.40 5.95
N GLU A 72 25.33 -19.82 7.13
CA GLU A 72 24.09 -19.98 7.89
C GLU A 72 23.00 -18.99 7.46
N TYR A 73 23.40 -17.88 6.81
CA TYR A 73 22.47 -16.86 6.37
C TYR A 73 21.50 -17.39 5.34
N ARG A 74 20.27 -17.62 5.79
CA ARG A 74 19.11 -17.78 4.94
C ARG A 74 18.39 -16.46 4.93
N PRO A 75 18.28 -15.76 3.78
CA PRO A 75 17.53 -14.53 3.70
C PRO A 75 16.10 -14.82 4.17
N THR A 76 15.79 -14.39 5.40
CA THR A 76 14.43 -14.43 5.88
C THR A 76 13.74 -13.29 5.16
N VAL A 77 12.94 -13.64 4.16
CA VAL A 77 11.95 -12.71 3.63
C VAL A 77 11.01 -12.44 4.81
N LYS A 78 11.30 -11.43 5.64
CA LYS A 78 10.36 -10.88 6.60
C LYS A 78 9.22 -10.33 5.74
N PRO A 79 8.07 -11.03 5.64
CA PRO A 79 7.00 -10.58 4.77
C PRO A 79 6.23 -9.52 5.57
N ALA A 80 6.45 -8.25 5.25
CA ALA A 80 5.25 -7.48 5.00
C ALA A 80 4.70 -8.03 3.68
N GLU A 81 3.43 -8.43 3.66
CA GLU A 81 2.63 -8.80 2.48
C GLU A 81 2.39 -10.31 2.24
N TYR A 82 1.13 -10.68 2.52
CA TYR A 82 0.31 -11.69 1.86
C TYR A 82 0.98 -13.02 1.45
N HIS A 83 0.98 -13.96 2.40
CA HIS A 83 1.16 -15.37 2.10
C HIS A 83 -0.10 -15.96 1.43
N SER A 84 -0.08 -16.15 0.11
CA SER A 84 -0.84 -17.25 -0.50
C SER A 84 0.02 -18.53 -0.45
N LYS A 85 0.00 -19.24 0.69
CA LYS A 85 0.51 -20.62 0.75
C LYS A 85 -0.49 -21.52 0.04
N GLY A 86 -0.25 -21.83 -1.24
CA GLY A 86 -1.09 -22.79 -1.96
C GLY A 86 -1.05 -22.71 -3.48
N ALA A 87 0.13 -22.77 -4.09
CA ALA A 87 0.25 -23.04 -5.52
C ALA A 87 1.63 -23.64 -5.79
N GLY A 88 1.69 -24.95 -5.98
CA GLY A 88 2.93 -25.66 -6.28
C GLY A 88 3.58 -25.09 -7.54
N LYS A 89 4.85 -24.64 -7.43
CA LYS A 89 5.76 -24.27 -8.54
C LYS A 89 5.08 -23.64 -9.76
N LEU A 90 4.07 -22.79 -9.56
CA LEU A 90 3.47 -22.03 -10.66
C LEU A 90 4.43 -20.90 -10.99
N ASN A 91 4.70 -20.71 -12.27
CA ASN A 91 5.52 -19.60 -12.74
C ASN A 91 4.93 -18.30 -12.16
N SER A 92 5.75 -17.55 -11.41
CA SER A 92 5.34 -16.33 -10.71
C SER A 92 4.61 -15.34 -11.63
N THR A 93 4.95 -15.33 -12.92
CA THR A 93 4.27 -14.55 -13.97
C THR A 93 2.79 -14.92 -14.17
N ILE A 94 2.42 -16.20 -14.08
CA ILE A 94 1.03 -16.65 -14.25
C ILE A 94 0.19 -16.24 -13.04
N VAL A 95 0.77 -16.36 -11.84
CA VAL A 95 0.10 -15.90 -10.60
C VAL A 95 -0.09 -14.40 -10.64
N LEU A 96 0.92 -13.64 -11.08
CA LEU A 96 0.84 -12.19 -11.20
C LEU A 96 -0.19 -11.75 -12.25
N ALA A 97 -0.19 -12.40 -13.42
CA ALA A 97 -1.18 -12.14 -14.47
C ALA A 97 -2.60 -12.50 -14.00
N GLY A 98 -2.78 -13.65 -13.35
CA GLY A 98 -4.04 -14.08 -12.78
C GLY A 98 -4.55 -13.10 -11.72
N LEU A 99 -3.67 -12.60 -10.85
CA LEU A 99 -4.01 -11.60 -9.83
C LEU A 99 -4.41 -10.26 -10.46
N PHE A 100 -3.71 -9.83 -11.51
CA PHE A 100 -4.05 -8.61 -12.26
C PHE A 100 -5.44 -8.71 -12.89
N PHE A 101 -5.74 -9.79 -13.63
CA PHE A 101 -7.05 -9.98 -14.25
C PHE A 101 -8.17 -10.23 -13.23
N PHE A 102 -7.88 -10.95 -12.14
CA PHE A 102 -8.83 -11.13 -11.04
C PHE A 102 -9.19 -9.79 -10.41
N ASN A 103 -8.20 -8.94 -10.12
CA ASN A 103 -8.43 -7.59 -9.61
C ASN A 103 -9.23 -6.73 -10.61
N LEU A 104 -8.93 -6.84 -11.91
CA LEU A 104 -9.69 -6.15 -12.95
C LEU A 104 -11.18 -6.54 -12.91
N VAL A 105 -11.50 -7.82 -12.88
CA VAL A 105 -12.92 -8.22 -12.91
C VAL A 105 -13.62 -7.91 -11.59
N PHE A 106 -13.02 -8.28 -10.45
CA PHE A 106 -13.69 -8.19 -9.15
C PHE A 106 -13.65 -6.80 -8.51
N VAL A 107 -12.66 -5.96 -8.83
CA VAL A 107 -12.55 -4.60 -8.29
C VAL A 107 -13.01 -3.58 -9.33
N LEU A 108 -12.49 -3.62 -10.56
CA LEU A 108 -12.87 -2.65 -11.59
C LEU A 108 -14.30 -2.84 -12.07
N GLY A 109 -14.80 -4.08 -12.20
CA GLY A 109 -16.16 -4.38 -12.64
C GLY A 109 -17.23 -3.66 -11.78
N PRO A 110 -17.30 -3.93 -10.47
CA PRO A 110 -18.22 -3.22 -9.57
C PRO A 110 -17.98 -1.71 -9.53
N ALA A 111 -16.72 -1.25 -9.58
CA ALA A 111 -16.39 0.17 -9.60
C ALA A 111 -16.98 0.88 -10.83
N LEU A 112 -16.83 0.29 -12.01
CA LEU A 112 -17.44 0.77 -13.25
C LEU A 112 -18.97 0.71 -13.20
N GLY A 113 -19.54 -0.34 -12.59
CA GLY A 113 -20.99 -0.44 -12.38
C GLY A 113 -21.52 0.74 -11.55
N ILE A 114 -20.88 1.04 -10.42
CA ILE A 114 -21.25 2.18 -9.56
C ILE A 114 -21.07 3.51 -10.30
N ALA A 115 -19.96 3.69 -11.01
CA ALA A 115 -19.72 4.89 -11.81
C ALA A 115 -20.76 5.05 -12.92
N GLY A 116 -21.12 3.96 -13.61
CA GLY A 116 -22.15 3.94 -14.65
C GLY A 116 -23.52 4.30 -14.11
N VAL A 117 -23.92 3.75 -12.95
CA VAL A 117 -25.16 4.14 -12.26
C VAL A 117 -25.14 5.63 -11.92
N PHE A 118 -24.03 6.15 -11.40
CA PHE A 118 -23.91 7.56 -11.04
C PHE A 118 -24.08 8.48 -12.27
N VAL A 119 -23.43 8.14 -13.39
CA VAL A 119 -23.56 8.88 -14.65
C VAL A 119 -24.98 8.74 -15.21
N GLY A 120 -25.55 7.54 -15.20
CA GLY A 120 -26.92 7.28 -15.68
C GLY A 120 -27.97 8.07 -14.92
N LEU A 121 -27.83 8.20 -13.59
CA LEU A 121 -28.73 9.01 -12.77
C LEU A 121 -28.61 10.51 -13.09
N TRP A 122 -27.40 11.00 -13.41
CA TRP A 122 -27.21 12.37 -13.89
C TRP A 122 -27.87 12.60 -15.25
N VAL A 123 -27.68 11.68 -16.21
CA VAL A 123 -28.32 11.73 -17.52
C VAL A 123 -29.84 11.72 -17.38
N ALA A 124 -30.39 10.85 -16.52
CA ALA A 124 -31.81 10.81 -16.23
C ALA A 124 -32.32 12.12 -15.63
N ALA A 125 -31.57 12.74 -14.70
CA ALA A 125 -31.92 14.04 -14.13
C ALA A 125 -32.00 15.13 -15.21
N PHE A 126 -31.02 15.20 -16.11
CA PHE A 126 -31.05 16.15 -17.23
C PHE A 126 -32.20 15.86 -18.21
N ALA A 127 -32.44 14.60 -18.54
CA ALA A 127 -33.55 14.21 -19.40
C ALA A 127 -34.91 14.64 -18.82
N LEU A 128 -35.11 14.45 -17.52
CA LEU A 128 -36.32 14.90 -16.82
C LEU A 128 -36.47 16.42 -16.82
N LEU A 129 -35.38 17.18 -16.74
CA LEU A 129 -35.40 18.64 -16.81
C LEU A 129 -35.69 19.17 -18.22
N ILE A 130 -35.27 18.45 -19.26
CA ILE A 130 -35.50 18.83 -20.67
C ILE A 130 -36.89 18.39 -21.15
N THR A 131 -37.43 17.30 -20.60
CA THR A 131 -38.75 16.73 -20.97
C THR A 131 -39.86 17.79 -21.04
N PRO A 132 -40.07 18.69 -20.05
CA PRO A 132 -41.08 19.74 -20.11
C PRO A 132 -41.00 20.61 -21.37
N LEU A 133 -39.80 20.93 -21.87
CA LEU A 133 -39.63 21.73 -23.09
C LEU A 133 -40.10 20.96 -24.33
N ALA A 134 -39.80 19.65 -24.39
CA ALA A 134 -40.25 18.80 -25.48
C ALA A 134 -41.78 18.66 -25.51
N VAL A 135 -42.41 18.58 -24.34
CA VAL A 135 -43.87 18.50 -24.22
C VAL A 135 -44.54 19.82 -24.60
N ILE A 136 -43.93 20.97 -24.34
CA ILE A 136 -44.44 22.25 -24.86
C ILE A 136 -44.44 22.27 -26.40
N GLY A 137 -43.41 21.72 -27.03
CA GLY A 137 -43.36 21.57 -28.49
C GLY A 137 -44.49 20.70 -29.05
N SER A 138 -44.92 19.67 -28.32
CA SER A 138 -46.02 18.80 -28.79
C SER A 138 -47.38 19.50 -28.78
N LEU A 139 -47.60 20.51 -27.93
CA LEU A 139 -48.82 21.34 -27.93
C LEU A 139 -48.96 22.17 -29.21
N VAL A 140 -47.85 22.57 -29.84
CA VAL A 140 -47.88 23.31 -31.11
C VAL A 140 -48.37 22.42 -32.26
N VAL A 141 -48.02 21.14 -32.21
CA VAL A 141 -48.34 20.17 -33.28
C VAL A 141 -49.72 19.54 -33.09
N ASN A 142 -50.08 19.19 -31.84
CA ASN A 142 -51.30 18.45 -31.52
C ASN A 142 -52.45 19.34 -31.02
N GLY A 143 -52.22 20.65 -30.87
CA GLY A 143 -53.21 21.58 -30.33
C GLY A 143 -53.30 21.55 -28.80
N LEU A 144 -54.43 22.02 -28.26
CA LEU A 144 -54.63 22.24 -26.82
C LEU A 144 -55.29 21.06 -26.10
N ASP A 145 -55.47 19.92 -26.79
CA ASP A 145 -56.07 18.73 -26.21
C ASP A 145 -55.22 18.21 -25.03
N GLY A 146 -55.85 18.12 -23.87
CA GLY A 146 -55.17 17.65 -22.65
C GLY A 146 -54.16 18.62 -22.05
N ILE A 147 -54.26 19.94 -22.33
CA ILE A 147 -53.32 20.96 -21.81
C ILE A 147 -53.11 20.90 -20.29
N LEU A 148 -54.16 20.64 -19.51
CA LEU A 148 -54.05 20.49 -18.06
C LEU A 148 -53.18 19.28 -17.69
N LEU A 149 -53.37 18.14 -18.35
CA LEU A 149 -52.57 16.94 -18.12
C LEU A 149 -51.10 17.21 -18.49
N VAL A 150 -50.86 17.80 -19.65
CA VAL A 150 -49.52 18.20 -20.11
C VAL A 150 -48.83 19.13 -19.11
N PHE A 151 -49.56 20.12 -18.58
CA PHE A 151 -49.07 21.04 -17.58
C PHE A 151 -48.66 20.32 -16.29
N PHE A 152 -49.52 19.44 -15.76
CA PHE A 152 -49.22 18.68 -14.54
C PHE A 152 -48.05 17.70 -14.74
N VAL A 153 -47.99 17.00 -15.88
CA VAL A 153 -46.86 16.10 -16.21
C VAL A 153 -45.55 16.89 -16.30
N SER A 154 -45.58 18.08 -16.90
CA SER A 154 -44.41 18.96 -16.99
C SER A 154 -43.94 19.43 -15.61
N LEU A 155 -44.86 19.79 -14.71
CA LEU A 155 -44.53 20.14 -13.34
C LEU A 155 -43.93 18.96 -12.57
N ILE A 156 -44.51 17.77 -12.70
CA ILE A 156 -44.03 16.56 -12.01
C ILE A 156 -42.63 16.18 -12.50
N THR A 157 -42.43 16.13 -13.82
CA THR A 157 -41.13 15.76 -14.42
C THR A 157 -40.05 16.78 -14.09
N CYS A 158 -40.34 18.07 -14.16
CA CYS A 158 -39.41 19.13 -13.75
C CYS A 158 -39.06 19.03 -12.26
N SER A 159 -40.06 18.88 -11.39
CA SER A 159 -39.85 18.74 -9.94
C SER A 159 -39.02 17.52 -9.60
N LEU A 160 -39.30 16.38 -10.24
CA LEU A 160 -38.54 15.15 -10.07
C LEU A 160 -37.10 15.29 -10.57
N GLY A 161 -36.88 15.97 -11.70
CA GLY A 161 -35.56 16.26 -12.23
C GLY A 161 -34.73 17.12 -11.28
N ILE A 162 -35.32 18.17 -10.69
CA ILE A 162 -34.68 19.03 -9.69
C ILE A 162 -34.35 18.22 -8.43
N LEU A 163 -35.31 17.46 -7.89
CA LEU A 163 -35.12 16.64 -6.70
C LEU A 163 -33.98 15.62 -6.88
N LEU A 164 -33.99 14.93 -8.02
CA LEU A 164 -32.94 13.97 -8.37
C LEU A 164 -31.57 14.66 -8.49
N SER A 165 -31.51 15.83 -9.12
CA SER A 165 -30.28 16.62 -9.25
C SER A 165 -29.69 17.01 -7.89
N VAL A 166 -30.54 17.50 -6.97
CA VAL A 166 -30.11 17.85 -5.60
C VAL A 166 -29.62 16.60 -4.85
N GLY A 167 -30.34 15.47 -4.99
CA GLY A 167 -29.90 14.18 -4.46
C GLY A 167 -28.52 13.77 -4.99
N MET A 168 -28.29 13.91 -6.29
CA MET A 168 -27.03 13.58 -6.95
C MET A 168 -25.85 14.47 -6.50
N LEU A 169 -26.09 15.76 -6.27
CA LEU A 169 -25.07 16.66 -5.72
C LEU A 169 -24.64 16.23 -4.32
N ASN A 170 -25.60 15.85 -3.46
CA ASN A 170 -25.30 15.35 -2.13
C ASN A 170 -24.60 13.99 -2.16
N ALA A 171 -25.03 13.08 -3.04
CA ALA A 171 -24.36 11.81 -3.28
C ALA A 171 -22.91 12.01 -3.74
N GLY A 172 -22.65 12.93 -4.68
CA GLY A 172 -21.30 13.25 -5.13
C GLY A 172 -20.41 13.81 -4.03
N ARG A 173 -20.95 14.68 -3.17
CA ARG A 173 -20.23 15.18 -1.98
C ARG A 173 -19.94 14.08 -0.97
N ALA A 174 -20.86 13.13 -0.78
CA ALA A 174 -20.67 11.98 0.10
C ALA A 174 -19.61 11.03 -0.46
N ALA A 175 -19.66 10.72 -1.76
CA ALA A 175 -18.67 9.92 -2.46
C ALA A 175 -17.27 10.54 -2.36
N LYS A 176 -17.12 11.85 -2.58
CA LYS A 176 -15.83 12.55 -2.41
C LYS A 176 -15.31 12.42 -0.97
N ARG A 177 -16.18 12.56 0.03
CA ARG A 177 -15.82 12.38 1.45
C ARG A 177 -15.41 10.94 1.79
N ALA A 178 -16.10 9.95 1.24
CA ALA A 178 -15.75 8.55 1.40
C ALA A 178 -14.38 8.24 0.77
N MET A 179 -14.13 8.76 -0.44
CA MET A 179 -12.86 8.58 -1.15
C MET A 179 -11.69 9.20 -0.39
N THR A 180 -11.82 10.44 0.10
CA THR A 180 -10.75 11.06 0.87
C THR A 180 -10.48 10.35 2.19
N ARG A 181 -11.53 9.81 2.85
CA ARG A 181 -11.39 8.97 4.04
C ARG A 181 -10.65 7.67 3.72
N TYR A 182 -10.98 7.01 2.61
CA TYR A 182 -10.32 5.78 2.18
C TYR A 182 -8.84 6.02 1.87
N ILE A 183 -8.51 7.05 1.06
CA ILE A 183 -7.12 7.40 0.75
C ILE A 183 -6.34 7.71 2.03
N ARG A 184 -6.92 8.49 2.95
CA ARG A 184 -6.28 8.83 4.22
C ARG A 184 -6.07 7.59 5.10
N PHE A 185 -7.05 6.70 5.17
CA PHE A 185 -6.94 5.44 5.91
C PHE A 185 -5.83 4.56 5.33
N ASN A 186 -5.79 4.39 4.01
CA ASN A 186 -4.76 3.59 3.35
C ASN A 186 -3.37 4.20 3.51
N SER A 187 -3.25 5.52 3.34
CA SER A 187 -2.01 6.25 3.59
C SER A 187 -1.55 6.14 5.05
N ASN A 188 -2.46 6.14 6.02
CA ASN A 188 -2.09 6.00 7.44
C ASN A 188 -1.57 4.61 7.77
N ILE A 189 -2.08 3.56 7.11
CA ILE A 189 -1.62 2.18 7.28
C ILE A 189 -0.24 1.99 6.64
N VAL A 190 -0.06 2.47 5.40
CA VAL A 190 1.19 2.28 4.64
C VAL A 190 2.34 3.13 5.21
N TYR A 191 2.07 4.36 5.61
CA TYR A 191 3.09 5.28 6.15
C TYR A 191 3.14 5.30 7.68
N GLY A 192 2.41 4.39 8.34
CA GLY A 192 2.51 4.16 9.78
C GLY A 192 2.64 5.44 10.60
N LYS A 193 1.65 6.34 10.53
CA LYS A 193 1.49 7.34 11.59
C LYS A 193 0.86 6.64 12.80
N GLY A 194 1.63 5.73 13.39
CA GLY A 194 1.45 5.35 14.78
C GLY A 194 1.61 6.59 15.63
N GLU A 195 0.57 6.89 16.41
CA GLU A 195 0.68 7.51 17.73
C GLU A 195 1.74 8.62 17.87
N ARG A 196 1.44 9.79 17.31
CA ARG A 196 1.84 11.07 17.91
C ARG A 196 0.64 12.00 17.92
N ALA A 197 -0.34 11.65 18.74
CA ALA A 197 -1.23 12.61 19.35
C ALA A 197 -1.08 12.40 20.86
N ALA A 198 -0.17 13.18 21.42
CA ALA A 198 -0.13 13.51 22.83
C ALA A 198 -1.42 14.25 23.23
#